data_AF-A0A2D6LRK3-F1
#
_entry.id   AF-A0A2D6LRK3-F1
#
_cell.length_a   1.000
_cell.length_b   1.000
_cell.length_c   1.000
_cell.angle_alpha   90.00
_cell.angle_beta   90.00
_cell.angle_gamma   90.00
#
_symmetry.space_group_name_H-M   'P 1'
#
loop_
_entity.id
_entity.type
_entity.pdbx_description
1 polymer ?
#
loop_
_entity_poly.entity_id
_entity_poly.type
_entity_poly.pdbx_seq_one_letter_code
_entity_poly.pdbx_strand_id
1 'polypeptide(L)'
;MRLLLFSLISLYFLVGFIPNKANANDFDLTIITTDGGDLDILQDGEDNNIDLDVQSMDNFELDFSQVGNDNNIDIDVDGRTSNGSSITITQTGNNKNYNASLWCGHSYCTMTLNQ
;
A
#
# COMPACT_ATOMS: atom_id res chain seq x y z
N MET A 1 22.32 23.96 40.95
CA MET A 1 21.94 22.59 40.52
C MET A 1 20.44 22.41 40.27
N ARG A 2 19.54 22.94 41.11
CA ARG A 2 18.08 22.82 40.89
C ARG A 2 17.57 23.33 39.54
N LEU A 3 18.02 24.50 39.06
CA LEU A 3 17.58 25.03 37.75
C LEU A 3 18.02 24.18 36.56
N LEU A 4 19.20 23.58 36.61
CA LEU A 4 19.71 22.69 35.56
C LEU A 4 18.85 21.42 35.45
N LEU A 5 18.40 20.89 36.59
CA LEU A 5 17.54 19.70 36.63
C LEU A 5 16.16 19.99 35.99
N PHE A 6 15.55 21.14 36.29
CA PHE A 6 14.28 21.54 35.69
C PHE A 6 14.40 21.79 34.18
N SER A 7 15.50 22.40 33.72
CA SER A 7 15.76 22.62 32.30
C SER A 7 15.97 21.31 31.53
N LEU A 8 16.64 20.32 32.12
CA LEU A 8 16.82 19.00 31.51
C LEU A 8 15.51 18.24 31.41
N ILE A 9 14.66 18.31 32.45
CA ILE A 9 13.34 17.67 32.46
C ILE A 9 12.41 18.32 31.43
N SER A 10 12.43 19.65 31.30
CA SER A 10 11.60 20.33 30.29
C SER A 10 12.05 20.03 28.87
N LEU A 11 13.37 19.93 28.62
CA LEU A 11 13.89 19.53 27.31
C LEU A 11 13.52 18.09 26.98
N TYR A 12 13.58 17.18 27.96
CA TYR A 12 13.15 15.78 27.76
C TYR A 12 11.66 15.68 27.43
N PHE A 13 10.80 16.49 28.07
CA PHE A 13 9.38 16.60 27.70
C PHE A 13 9.17 17.24 26.32
N LEU A 14 10.04 18.15 25.88
CA LEU A 14 9.91 18.78 24.56
C LEU A 14 10.37 17.86 23.42
N VAL A 15 11.39 17.03 23.65
CA VAL A 15 11.96 16.12 22.64
C VAL A 15 11.29 14.74 22.66
N GLY A 16 10.76 14.31 23.81
CA GLY A 16 10.08 13.01 23.96
C GLY A 16 8.66 12.96 23.39
N PHE A 17 8.10 14.09 22.96
CA PHE A 17 6.78 14.21 22.32
C PHE A 17 6.88 14.46 20.81
N ILE A 18 7.98 14.06 20.16
CA ILE A 18 7.93 13.87 18.72
C ILE A 18 7.07 12.60 18.55
N PRO A 19 5.84 12.69 17.99
CA PRO A 19 5.10 11.49 17.66
C PRO A 19 6.03 10.64 16.80
N ASN A 20 6.31 9.41 17.24
CA ASN A 20 7.05 8.47 16.41
C ASN A 20 6.32 8.44 15.08
N LYS A 21 6.94 9.00 14.02
CA LYS A 21 6.48 8.76 12.66
C LYS A 21 6.38 7.25 12.55
N ALA A 22 5.18 6.74 12.26
CA ALA A 22 5.05 5.33 11.93
C ALA A 22 6.07 5.05 10.82
N ASN A 23 6.90 4.03 11.01
CA ASN A 23 7.85 3.67 9.97
C ASN A 23 7.07 3.31 8.71
N ALA A 24 7.63 3.62 7.54
CA ALA A 24 7.15 3.13 6.26
C ALA A 24 6.89 1.62 6.37
N ASN A 25 5.70 1.19 5.96
CA ASN A 25 5.39 -0.22 5.79
C ASN A 25 5.34 -0.44 4.29
N ASP A 26 6.41 -1.02 3.75
CA ASP A 26 6.47 -1.37 2.34
C ASP A 26 6.00 -2.81 2.15
N PHE A 27 5.26 -3.05 1.07
CA PHE A 27 4.74 -4.37 0.73
C PHE A 27 4.89 -4.65 -0.75
N ASP A 28 5.65 -5.71 -1.05
CA ASP A 28 5.85 -6.18 -2.42
C ASP A 28 5.16 -7.54 -2.58
N LEU A 29 4.30 -7.66 -3.59
CA LEU A 29 3.59 -8.90 -3.91
C LEU A 29 3.78 -9.25 -5.38
N THR A 30 4.21 -10.49 -5.63
CA THR A 30 4.20 -11.08 -6.96
C THR A 30 3.22 -12.25 -7.01
N ILE A 31 2.24 -12.15 -7.90
CA ILE A 31 1.29 -13.22 -8.18
C ILE A 31 1.65 -13.86 -9.53
N ILE A 32 2.16 -15.10 -9.48
CA ILE A 32 2.45 -15.87 -10.70
C ILE A 32 1.17 -16.51 -11.24
N THR A 33 0.43 -17.20 -10.37
CA THR A 33 -0.86 -17.84 -10.70
C THR A 33 -1.72 -17.95 -9.45
N THR A 34 -3.00 -17.60 -9.55
CA THR A 34 -4.04 -17.94 -8.56
C THR A 34 -5.32 -18.41 -9.26
N ASP A 35 -6.13 -19.19 -8.55
CA ASP A 35 -7.47 -19.63 -8.96
C ASP A 35 -8.39 -19.51 -7.73
N GLY A 36 -8.93 -18.31 -7.54
CA GLY A 36 -9.75 -17.94 -6.39
C GLY A 36 -8.96 -17.42 -5.19
N GLY A 37 -9.61 -16.53 -4.43
CA GLY A 37 -9.13 -16.04 -3.13
C GLY A 37 -9.29 -14.53 -2.98
N ASP A 38 -8.95 -14.07 -1.78
CA ASP A 38 -8.95 -12.65 -1.43
C ASP A 38 -7.68 -12.32 -0.63
N LEU A 39 -7.17 -11.11 -0.79
CA LEU A 39 -6.10 -10.56 0.02
C LEU A 39 -6.36 -9.07 0.30
N ASP A 40 -6.45 -8.76 1.58
CA ASP A 40 -6.58 -7.40 2.08
C ASP A 40 -5.28 -6.93 2.72
N ILE A 41 -4.75 -5.80 2.26
CA ILE A 41 -3.59 -5.12 2.85
C ILE A 41 -4.01 -3.75 3.34
N LEU A 42 -3.82 -3.53 4.65
CA LEU A 42 -3.99 -2.23 5.29
C LEU A 42 -2.64 -1.73 5.80
N GLN A 43 -2.24 -0.55 5.34
CA GLN A 43 -1.06 0.17 5.83
C GLN A 43 -1.49 1.53 6.39
N ASP A 44 -1.15 1.77 7.65
CA ASP A 44 -1.41 3.04 8.35
C ASP A 44 -0.06 3.67 8.72
N GLY A 45 0.19 4.88 8.24
CA GLY A 45 1.44 5.60 8.49
C GLY A 45 1.82 6.59 7.40
N GLU A 46 3.07 7.04 7.44
CA GLU A 46 3.65 7.87 6.39
C GLU A 46 4.62 7.02 5.54
N ASP A 47 4.81 7.42 4.28
CA ASP A 47 5.78 6.82 3.36
C ASP A 47 5.54 5.32 3.06
N ASN A 48 4.28 4.84 3.02
CA ASN A 48 4.01 3.44 2.69
C ASN A 48 4.06 3.20 1.18
N ASN A 49 4.76 2.14 0.75
CA ASN A 49 4.81 1.71 -0.63
C ASN A 49 4.15 0.33 -0.84
N ILE A 50 3.35 0.19 -1.89
CA ILE A 50 2.91 -1.12 -2.40
C ILE A 50 3.42 -1.29 -3.83
N ASP A 51 4.06 -2.41 -4.10
CA ASP A 51 4.43 -2.85 -5.44
C ASP A 51 3.75 -4.20 -5.74
N LEU A 52 2.93 -4.24 -6.78
CA LEU A 52 2.19 -5.42 -7.20
C LEU A 52 2.57 -5.82 -8.63
N ASP A 53 3.08 -7.03 -8.80
CA ASP A 53 3.32 -7.66 -10.11
C ASP A 53 2.42 -8.91 -10.26
N VAL A 54 1.60 -8.97 -11.32
CA VAL A 54 0.68 -10.08 -11.59
C VAL A 54 0.89 -10.65 -12.98
N GLN A 55 1.10 -11.97 -13.08
CA GLN A 55 1.15 -12.70 -14.36
C GLN A 55 -0.12 -13.49 -14.70
N SER A 56 -0.88 -13.93 -13.70
CA SER A 56 -2.15 -14.61 -13.90
C SER A 56 -2.91 -14.65 -12.59
N MET A 57 -4.15 -14.21 -12.62
CA MET A 57 -5.01 -14.11 -11.46
C MET A 57 -6.44 -14.35 -11.89
N ASP A 58 -6.98 -15.54 -11.59
CA ASP A 58 -8.36 -15.91 -11.89
C ASP A 58 -9.22 -15.82 -10.62
N ASN A 59 -10.38 -15.15 -10.72
CA ASN A 59 -11.35 -14.98 -9.64
C ASN A 59 -10.75 -14.55 -8.28
N PHE A 60 -9.72 -13.71 -8.30
CA PHE A 60 -9.05 -13.23 -7.08
C PHE A 60 -9.36 -11.76 -6.84
N GLU A 61 -9.54 -11.40 -5.57
CA GLU A 61 -9.78 -10.02 -5.14
C GLU A 61 -8.59 -9.49 -4.32
N LEU A 62 -8.08 -8.33 -4.71
CA LEU A 62 -7.05 -7.61 -3.97
C LEU A 62 -7.64 -6.29 -3.46
N ASP A 63 -7.57 -6.04 -2.16
CA ASP A 63 -7.91 -4.74 -1.56
C ASP A 63 -6.68 -4.13 -0.89
N PHE A 64 -6.29 -2.94 -1.36
CA PHE A 64 -5.19 -2.16 -0.81
C PHE A 64 -5.70 -0.86 -0.20
N SER A 65 -5.53 -0.72 1.10
CA SER A 65 -5.91 0.46 1.86
C SER A 65 -4.67 1.12 2.48
N GLN A 66 -4.38 2.36 2.08
CA GLN A 66 -3.30 3.17 2.66
C GLN A 66 -3.88 4.42 3.32
N VAL A 67 -3.59 4.58 4.61
CA VAL A 67 -4.01 5.73 5.43
C VAL A 67 -2.79 6.52 5.86
N GLY A 68 -2.78 7.83 5.58
CA GLY A 68 -1.71 8.75 6.00
C GLY A 68 -1.11 9.54 4.84
N ASN A 69 0.14 9.99 4.95
CA ASN A 69 0.75 10.87 3.94
C ASN A 69 1.85 10.17 3.17
N ASP A 70 2.18 10.68 1.98
CA ASP A 70 3.35 10.27 1.20
C ASP A 70 3.31 8.79 0.75
N ASN A 71 2.10 8.27 0.51
CA ASN A 71 1.89 6.87 0.15
C ASN A 71 1.93 6.65 -1.37
N ASN A 72 2.51 5.53 -1.80
CA ASN A 72 2.64 5.14 -3.20
C ASN A 72 2.13 3.71 -3.44
N ILE A 73 1.49 3.51 -4.60
CA ILE A 73 1.13 2.18 -5.11
C ILE A 73 1.56 2.10 -6.59
N ASP A 74 2.31 1.07 -6.93
CA ASP A 74 2.63 0.69 -8.31
C ASP A 74 2.07 -0.69 -8.61
N ILE A 75 1.47 -0.84 -9.79
CA ILE A 75 0.80 -2.07 -10.22
C ILE A 75 1.20 -2.38 -11.65
N ASP A 76 1.77 -3.56 -11.88
CA ASP A 76 1.97 -4.13 -13.21
C ASP A 76 1.22 -5.46 -13.33
N VAL A 77 0.31 -5.54 -14.29
CA VAL A 77 -0.48 -6.74 -14.56
C VAL A 77 -0.25 -7.20 -16.00
N ASP A 78 0.48 -8.29 -16.15
CA ASP A 78 0.49 -9.17 -17.32
C ASP A 78 -0.63 -10.21 -17.18
N GLY A 79 -1.89 -9.79 -17.38
CA GLY A 79 -3.05 -10.61 -17.06
C GLY A 79 -3.19 -11.89 -17.89
N ARG A 80 -2.53 -12.04 -19.05
CA ARG A 80 -2.61 -13.25 -19.92
C ARG A 80 -4.05 -13.77 -20.10
N THR A 81 -4.41 -14.87 -19.44
CA THR A 81 -5.73 -15.51 -19.50
C THR A 81 -6.61 -15.23 -18.26
N SER A 82 -6.17 -14.34 -17.37
CA SER A 82 -6.86 -13.93 -16.14
C SER A 82 -8.31 -13.54 -16.38
N ASN A 83 -9.24 -14.06 -15.60
CA ASN A 83 -10.65 -13.77 -15.73
C ASN A 83 -11.32 -13.63 -14.37
N GLY A 84 -12.20 -12.62 -14.25
CA GLY A 84 -13.05 -12.44 -13.07
C GLY A 84 -12.37 -11.82 -11.87
N SER A 85 -11.18 -11.24 -12.05
CA SER A 85 -10.38 -10.69 -10.93
C SER A 85 -10.53 -9.19 -10.77
N SER A 86 -10.32 -8.72 -9.54
CA SER A 86 -10.45 -7.30 -9.19
C SER A 86 -9.36 -6.82 -8.25
N ILE A 87 -8.98 -5.56 -8.43
CA ILE A 87 -8.09 -4.81 -7.55
C ILE A 87 -8.85 -3.55 -7.12
N THR A 88 -8.95 -3.34 -5.82
CA THR A 88 -9.53 -2.13 -5.22
C THR A 88 -8.46 -1.42 -4.43
N ILE A 89 -8.34 -0.11 -4.65
CA ILE A 89 -7.35 0.75 -4.01
C ILE A 89 -8.09 1.86 -3.28
N THR A 90 -7.77 2.05 -2.01
CA THR A 90 -8.25 3.20 -1.23
C THR A 90 -7.06 3.90 -0.58
N GLN A 91 -6.75 5.11 -1.03
CA GLN A 91 -5.69 5.94 -0.41
C GLN A 91 -6.28 7.22 0.20
N THR A 92 -6.06 7.44 1.50
CA THR A 92 -6.49 8.65 2.23
C THR A 92 -5.28 9.48 2.70
N GLY A 93 -5.50 10.75 3.06
CA GLY A 93 -4.43 11.71 3.41
C GLY A 93 -3.82 12.47 2.21
N ASN A 94 -2.61 13.02 2.37
CA ASN A 94 -1.97 13.93 1.40
C ASN A 94 -0.79 13.30 0.66
N ASN A 95 -0.45 13.85 -0.52
CA ASN A 95 0.68 13.44 -1.35
C ASN A 95 0.67 11.94 -1.70
N LYS A 96 -0.41 11.51 -2.35
CA LYS A 96 -0.64 10.11 -2.75
C LYS A 96 -0.28 9.95 -4.21
N ASN A 97 0.38 8.85 -4.54
CA ASN A 97 0.67 8.48 -5.92
C ASN A 97 0.15 7.07 -6.21
N TYR A 98 -0.29 6.88 -7.45
CA TYR A 98 -0.76 5.62 -7.98
C TYR A 98 -0.38 5.53 -9.46
N ASN A 99 0.23 4.41 -9.84
CA ASN A 99 0.53 4.05 -11.21
C ASN A 99 0.03 2.62 -11.49
N ALA A 100 -0.52 2.40 -12.69
CA ALA A 100 -0.85 1.05 -13.12
C ALA A 100 -0.63 0.82 -14.61
N SER A 101 -0.11 -0.36 -14.90
CA SER A 101 0.00 -0.98 -16.21
C SER A 101 -0.87 -2.23 -16.22
N LEU A 102 -1.89 -2.27 -17.09
CA LEU A 102 -2.80 -3.40 -17.20
C LEU A 102 -2.79 -3.94 -18.63
N TRP A 103 -2.44 -5.21 -18.79
CA TRP A 103 -2.49 -5.92 -20.05
C TRP A 103 -3.30 -7.21 -19.95
N CYS A 104 -4.04 -7.52 -21.01
CA CYS A 104 -4.80 -8.76 -21.15
C CYS A 104 -4.38 -9.46 -22.44
N GLY A 105 -3.96 -10.72 -22.33
CA GLY A 105 -3.43 -11.50 -23.44
C GLY A 105 -4.47 -12.27 -24.25
N HIS A 106 -5.71 -12.35 -23.76
CA HIS A 106 -6.80 -13.07 -24.42
C HIS A 106 -8.10 -12.27 -24.47
N SER A 107 -8.97 -12.56 -25.45
CA SER A 107 -10.25 -11.87 -25.64
C SER A 107 -11.27 -12.04 -24.50
N TYR A 108 -11.13 -13.08 -23.68
CA TYR A 108 -11.99 -13.31 -22.50
C TYR A 108 -11.31 -12.85 -21.22
N CYS A 109 -10.07 -12.35 -21.29
CA CYS A 109 -9.36 -11.86 -20.11
C CYS A 109 -10.13 -10.66 -19.55
N THR A 110 -10.44 -10.70 -18.26
CA THR A 110 -11.11 -9.61 -17.55
C THR A 110 -10.42 -9.34 -16.23
N MET A 111 -10.09 -8.07 -16.02
CA MET A 111 -9.60 -7.55 -14.76
C MET A 111 -10.18 -6.17 -14.54
N THR A 112 -10.67 -5.93 -13.33
CA THR A 112 -11.21 -4.63 -12.93
C THR A 112 -10.28 -3.98 -11.93
N LEU A 113 -9.93 -2.72 -12.15
CA LEU A 113 -9.20 -1.92 -11.17
C LEU A 113 -10.06 -0.72 -10.78
N ASN A 114 -10.26 -0.52 -9.48
CA ASN A 114 -10.96 0.62 -8.91
C ASN A 114 -10.03 1.37 -7.94
N GLN A 115 -9.98 2.70 -8.05
CA GLN A 115 -9.23 3.59 -7.17
C GLN A 115 -10.15 4.71 -6.65
#